data_AF-A0A5D2GTD6-F1
#
_entry.id   AF-A0A5D2GTD6-F1
#
_cell.length_a   1.000
_cell.length_b   1.000
_cell.length_c   1.000
_cell.angle_alpha   90.00
_cell.angle_beta   90.00
_cell.angle_gamma   90.00
#
_symmetry.space_group_name_H-M   'P 1'
#
loop_
_entity.id
_entity.type
_entity.pdbx_description
1 polymer ?
#
loop_
_entity_poly.entity_id
_entity_poly.type
_entity_poly.pdbx_seq_one_letter_code
_entity_poly.pdbx_strand_id
1 'polypeptide(L)'
;MDSADTGGGVMAERLKPREYEVFTIVPVMALSSGSKFAPIGLTKMFNSGGAIKGLKCETENPVATVIMKVRGCGPFGAYSSTKPQRITVDSEEVEFKYEGESGLVTFALKVPVEEQYLWNIVIEL
;
A
#
# COMPACT_ATOMS: atom_id res chain seq x y z
N MET A 1 -34.33 35.95 -32.10
CA MET A 1 -33.17 35.68 -31.22
C MET A 1 -33.73 34.96 -30.02
N ASP A 2 -33.71 33.64 -30.08
CA ASP A 2 -34.09 32.76 -28.97
C ASP A 2 -32.83 31.99 -28.62
N SER A 3 -32.24 32.33 -27.48
CA SER A 3 -30.98 31.78 -27.00
C SER A 3 -31.29 30.49 -26.24
N ALA A 4 -30.96 29.35 -26.84
CA ALA A 4 -30.99 28.06 -26.16
C ALA A 4 -29.90 28.03 -25.08
N ASP A 5 -30.35 28.01 -23.82
CA ASP A 5 -29.51 27.69 -22.67
C ASP A 5 -29.29 26.17 -22.63
N THR A 6 -28.15 25.71 -23.14
CA THR A 6 -27.73 24.30 -23.04
C THR A 6 -27.12 24.07 -21.65
N GLY A 7 -27.98 24.10 -20.62
CA GLY A 7 -27.59 23.73 -19.26
C GLY A 7 -27.09 22.29 -19.23
N GLY A 8 -25.77 22.10 -19.16
CA GLY A 8 -25.14 20.79 -19.00
C GLY A 8 -25.57 20.15 -17.69
N GLY A 9 -26.60 19.30 -17.74
CA GLY A 9 -27.09 18.56 -16.59
C GLY A 9 -26.03 17.57 -16.10
N VAL A 10 -25.60 17.73 -14.85
CA VAL A 10 -24.76 16.76 -14.17
C VAL A 10 -25.65 15.58 -13.77
N MET A 11 -25.51 14.45 -14.46
CA MET A 11 -26.20 13.21 -14.06
C MET A 11 -25.47 12.62 -12.85
N ALA A 12 -26.06 12.75 -11.66
CA ALA A 12 -25.54 12.18 -10.43
C ALA A 12 -26.10 10.75 -10.25
N GLU A 13 -25.35 9.75 -10.70
CA GLU A 13 -25.71 8.34 -10.50
C GLU A 13 -25.05 7.84 -9.21
N ARG A 14 -25.87 7.46 -8.22
CA ARG A 14 -25.37 6.87 -6.96
C ARG A 14 -25.34 5.36 -7.10
N LEU A 15 -24.16 4.78 -6.87
CA LEU A 15 -24.04 3.33 -6.66
C LEU A 15 -24.88 2.93 -5.46
N LYS A 16 -25.68 1.86 -5.58
CA LYS A 16 -26.44 1.36 -4.44
C LYS A 16 -25.49 0.70 -3.43
N PRO A 17 -25.85 0.68 -2.12
CA PRO A 17 -25.05 -0.02 -1.12
C PRO A 17 -24.81 -1.48 -1.53
N ARG A 18 -23.54 -1.92 -1.51
CA ARG A 18 -23.09 -3.29 -1.85
C ARG A 18 -23.18 -3.68 -3.34
N GLU A 19 -23.46 -2.75 -4.24
CA GLU A 19 -23.40 -2.99 -5.69
C GLU A 19 -22.06 -2.56 -6.32
N TYR A 20 -20.95 -2.66 -5.57
CA TYR A 20 -19.63 -2.32 -6.09
C TYR A 20 -18.51 -3.15 -5.46
N GLU A 21 -17.47 -3.39 -6.25
CA GLU A 21 -16.20 -3.97 -5.82
C GLU A 21 -15.11 -2.91 -5.94
N VAL A 22 -14.19 -2.89 -4.98
CA VAL A 22 -13.05 -1.96 -4.99
C VAL A 22 -11.78 -2.74 -5.26
N PHE A 23 -11.11 -2.43 -6.37
CA PHE A 23 -9.82 -2.99 -6.73
C PHE A 23 -8.72 -1.98 -6.44
N THR A 24 -7.63 -2.44 -5.83
CA THR A 24 -6.40 -1.65 -5.68
C THR A 24 -5.39 -2.15 -6.71
N ILE A 25 -4.92 -1.25 -7.58
CA ILE A 25 -3.85 -1.53 -8.54
C ILE A 25 -2.61 -0.75 -8.09
N VAL A 26 -1.47 -1.44 -8.01
CA VAL A 26 -0.19 -0.84 -7.61
C VAL A 26 0.88 -1.23 -8.61
N PRO A 27 1.73 -0.28 -9.05
CA PRO A 27 2.84 -0.61 -9.93
C PRO A 27 3.84 -1.54 -9.24
N VAL A 28 4.25 -2.58 -9.95
CA VAL A 28 5.35 -3.45 -9.53
C VAL A 28 6.67 -2.81 -9.91
N MET A 29 7.54 -2.63 -8.94
CA MET A 29 8.89 -2.10 -9.13
C MET A 29 9.88 -3.25 -9.20
N ALA A 30 10.82 -3.17 -10.13
CA ALA A 30 12.00 -4.04 -10.16
C ALA A 30 13.12 -3.40 -9.34
N LEU A 31 13.70 -4.17 -8.42
CA LEU A 31 14.85 -3.76 -7.62
C LEU A 31 16.15 -4.21 -8.29
N SER A 32 17.27 -3.57 -7.96
CA SER A 32 18.59 -3.93 -8.51
C SER A 32 18.99 -5.39 -8.23
N SER A 33 18.46 -5.98 -7.14
CA SER A 33 18.66 -7.39 -6.80
C SER A 33 17.91 -8.37 -7.71
N GLY A 34 17.09 -7.88 -8.64
CA GLY A 34 16.19 -8.69 -9.47
C GLY A 34 14.85 -9.03 -8.80
N SER A 35 14.70 -8.74 -7.51
CA SER A 35 13.42 -8.90 -6.81
C SER A 35 12.40 -7.85 -7.29
N LYS A 36 11.12 -8.22 -7.30
CA LYS A 36 10.00 -7.36 -7.66
C LYS A 36 9.15 -7.08 -6.44
N PHE A 37 8.72 -5.84 -6.27
CA PHE A 37 7.96 -5.40 -5.10
C PHE A 37 6.85 -4.42 -5.46
N ALA A 38 5.69 -4.51 -4.80
CA ALA A 38 4.62 -3.52 -4.92
C ALA A 38 3.91 -3.29 -3.57
N PRO A 39 3.89 -2.06 -3.02
CA PRO A 39 3.22 -1.80 -1.75
C PRO A 39 1.70 -1.57 -1.93
N ILE A 40 0.88 -2.46 -1.37
CA ILE A 40 -0.60 -2.37 -1.49
C ILE A 40 -1.16 -1.33 -0.51
N GLY A 41 -0.60 -1.27 0.70
CA GLY A 41 -1.06 -0.38 1.76
C GLY A 41 -1.94 -1.07 2.79
N LEU A 42 -2.84 -0.32 3.44
CA LEU A 42 -3.74 -0.87 4.46
C LEU A 42 -4.93 -1.58 3.81
N THR A 43 -4.98 -2.91 3.87
CA THR A 43 -5.90 -3.74 3.07
C THR A 43 -7.35 -3.72 3.55
N LYS A 44 -7.60 -3.21 4.76
CA LYS A 44 -8.95 -2.97 5.30
C LYS A 44 -9.38 -1.50 5.19
N MET A 45 -8.94 -0.81 4.12
CA MET A 45 -9.34 0.55 3.78
C MET A 45 -9.76 0.64 2.31
N PHE A 46 -10.70 1.53 1.98
CA PHE A 46 -11.09 1.76 0.58
C PHE A 46 -9.97 2.39 -0.25
N ASN A 47 -9.12 3.21 0.38
CA ASN A 47 -7.95 3.81 -0.23
C ASN A 47 -6.68 3.23 0.43
N SER A 48 -6.42 1.94 0.16
CA SER A 48 -5.30 1.19 0.74
C SER A 48 -3.97 1.91 0.55
N GLY A 49 -3.66 2.29 -0.70
CA GLY A 49 -2.42 2.95 -1.08
C GLY A 49 -2.30 4.37 -0.51
N GLY A 50 -3.42 5.05 -0.25
CA GLY A 50 -3.44 6.39 0.34
C GLY A 50 -2.84 6.47 1.75
N ALA A 51 -2.65 5.33 2.42
CA ALA A 51 -1.93 5.23 3.68
C ALA A 51 -0.42 5.46 3.52
N ILE A 52 0.16 5.17 2.35
CA ILE A 52 1.59 5.28 2.08
C ILE A 52 1.92 6.75 1.76
N LYS A 53 2.84 7.33 2.55
CA LYS A 53 3.26 8.75 2.45
C LYS A 53 4.67 8.91 1.90
N GLY A 54 5.47 7.85 1.91
CA GLY A 54 6.80 7.84 1.34
C GLY A 54 7.23 6.42 1.02
N LEU A 55 8.04 6.27 -0.02
CA LEU A 55 8.58 5.01 -0.51
C LEU A 55 9.98 5.26 -1.06
N LYS A 56 10.95 4.48 -0.61
CA LYS A 56 12.33 4.49 -1.09
C LYS A 56 12.80 3.05 -1.23
N CYS A 57 13.53 2.75 -2.29
CA CYS A 57 14.21 1.48 -2.46
C CYS A 57 15.72 1.73 -2.39
N GLU A 58 16.43 0.99 -1.54
CA GLU A 58 17.87 1.04 -1.44
C GLU A 58 18.49 -0.17 -2.16
N THR A 59 19.38 0.15 -3.09
CA THR A 59 19.95 -0.79 -4.06
C THR A 59 21.46 -0.97 -3.91
N GLU A 60 22.09 -0.19 -3.04
CA GLU A 60 23.55 -0.15 -2.82
C GLU A 60 24.02 -1.17 -1.76
N ASN A 61 23.08 -1.75 -1.02
CA ASN A 61 23.35 -2.80 -0.04
C ASN A 61 23.29 -4.19 -0.69
N PRO A 62 24.03 -5.18 -0.17
CA PRO A 62 23.95 -6.56 -0.64
C PRO A 62 22.54 -7.16 -0.49
N VAL A 63 21.72 -6.60 0.41
CA VAL A 63 20.32 -6.98 0.64
C VAL A 63 19.42 -5.86 0.12
N ALA A 64 18.47 -6.20 -0.75
CA ALA A 64 17.54 -5.20 -1.29
C ALA A 64 16.58 -4.75 -0.18
N THR A 65 16.50 -3.43 0.02
CA THR A 65 15.75 -2.87 1.14
C THR A 65 14.68 -1.91 0.63
N VAL A 66 13.44 -2.11 1.06
CA VAL A 66 12.31 -1.21 0.79
C VAL A 66 11.94 -0.49 2.07
N ILE A 67 11.94 0.84 2.02
CA ILE A 67 11.63 1.72 3.14
C ILE A 67 10.35 2.49 2.82
N MET A 68 9.40 2.48 3.75
CA MET A 68 8.11 3.15 3.60
C MET A 68 7.78 4.01 4.82
N LYS A 69 7.10 5.13 4.57
CA LYS A 69 6.40 5.91 5.58
C LYS A 69 4.91 5.66 5.43
N VAL A 70 4.25 5.17 6.47
CA VAL A 70 2.83 4.76 6.40
C VAL A 70 2.04 5.37 7.54
N ARG A 71 0.85 5.88 7.24
CA ARG A 71 -0.11 6.40 8.22
C ARG A 71 -1.25 5.41 8.44
N GLY A 72 -1.68 5.25 9.68
CA GLY A 72 -2.85 4.45 10.06
C GLY A 72 -2.49 3.19 10.84
N CYS A 73 -3.41 2.24 10.91
CA CYS A 73 -3.25 1.00 11.66
C CYS A 73 -4.00 -0.17 11.00
N GLY A 74 -3.69 -1.40 11.42
CA GLY A 74 -4.33 -2.60 10.91
C GLY A 74 -3.45 -3.37 9.90
N PRO A 75 -4.05 -4.29 9.12
CA PRO A 75 -3.29 -5.14 8.23
C PRO A 75 -2.72 -4.35 7.04
N PHE A 76 -1.41 -4.43 6.88
CA PHE A 76 -0.68 -3.91 5.74
C PHE A 76 -0.39 -5.06 4.76
N GLY A 77 -0.55 -4.80 3.47
CA GLY A 77 -0.25 -5.72 2.39
C GLY A 77 0.82 -5.19 1.44
N ALA A 78 1.63 -6.09 0.92
CA ALA A 78 2.53 -5.84 -0.20
C ALA A 78 2.67 -7.10 -1.06
N TYR A 79 3.02 -6.93 -2.32
CA TYR A 79 3.54 -8.00 -3.17
C TYR A 79 5.07 -8.02 -3.10
N SER A 80 5.65 -9.20 -3.02
CA SER A 80 7.07 -9.46 -3.20
C SER A 80 7.29 -10.76 -3.98
N SER A 81 8.13 -10.72 -5.01
CA SER A 81 8.49 -11.93 -5.77
C SER A 81 9.37 -12.90 -4.98
N THR A 82 10.00 -12.44 -3.90
CA THR A 82 10.81 -13.24 -2.98
C THR A 82 10.27 -13.11 -1.57
N LYS A 83 10.50 -14.13 -0.74
CA LYS A 83 10.13 -14.07 0.67
C LYS A 83 11.02 -13.03 1.38
N PRO A 84 10.44 -12.02 2.07
CA PRO A 84 11.23 -11.12 2.90
C PRO A 84 12.05 -11.88 3.94
N GLN A 85 13.27 -11.41 4.19
CA GLN A 85 14.13 -11.92 5.26
C GLN A 85 13.67 -11.38 6.61
N ARG A 86 13.31 -10.09 6.65
CA ARG A 86 12.92 -9.37 7.85
C ARG A 86 12.01 -8.20 7.53
N ILE A 87 11.08 -7.90 8.46
CA ILE A 87 10.28 -6.68 8.43
C ILE A 87 10.41 -5.98 9.78
N THR A 88 10.70 -4.69 9.77
CA THR A 88 10.68 -3.85 10.98
C THR A 88 9.70 -2.70 10.84
N VAL A 89 9.08 -2.33 11.96
CA VAL A 89 8.20 -1.17 12.12
C VAL A 89 8.78 -0.34 13.25
N ASP A 90 9.25 0.86 12.95
CA ASP A 90 10.01 1.73 13.86
C ASP A 90 11.17 1.02 14.56
N SER A 91 11.93 0.25 13.77
CA SER A 91 13.07 -0.55 14.21
C SER A 91 12.73 -1.74 15.12
N GLU A 92 11.45 -1.97 15.44
CA GLU A 92 10.99 -3.22 16.06
C GLU A 92 10.71 -4.27 14.98
N GLU A 93 11.29 -5.47 15.11
CA GLU A 93 10.96 -6.57 14.22
C GLU A 93 9.52 -7.05 14.45
N VAL A 94 8.81 -7.31 13.35
CA VAL A 94 7.41 -7.77 13.39
C VAL A 94 7.26 -9.10 12.68
N GLU A 95 6.36 -9.93 13.21
CA GLU A 95 5.94 -11.13 12.51
C GLU A 95 5.17 -10.78 11.23
N PHE A 96 5.39 -11.57 10.19
CA PHE A 96 4.71 -11.42 8.90
C PHE A 96 4.36 -12.78 8.31
N LYS A 97 3.39 -12.78 7.40
CA LYS A 97 3.03 -13.92 6.57
C LYS A 97 3.50 -13.67 5.14
N TYR A 98 3.95 -14.73 4.48
CA TYR A 98 4.29 -14.71 3.06
C TYR A 98 3.63 -15.90 2.35
N GLU A 99 2.84 -15.62 1.33
CA GLU A 99 2.22 -16.62 0.47
C GLU A 99 3.05 -16.77 -0.81
N GLY A 100 3.75 -17.90 -0.95
CA GLY A 100 4.72 -18.09 -2.03
C GLY A 100 4.12 -18.13 -3.44
N GLU A 101 2.87 -18.57 -3.58
CA GLU A 101 2.20 -18.65 -4.89
C GLU A 101 1.81 -17.26 -5.42
N SER A 102 1.27 -16.40 -4.56
CA SER A 102 0.83 -15.05 -4.94
C SER A 102 1.91 -13.98 -4.74
N GLY A 103 2.93 -14.26 -3.93
CA GLY A 103 3.90 -13.28 -3.45
C GLY A 103 3.34 -12.33 -2.41
N LEU A 104 2.16 -12.60 -1.84
CA LEU A 104 1.53 -11.71 -0.86
C LEU A 104 2.27 -11.73 0.48
N VAL A 105 2.73 -10.55 0.90
CA VAL A 105 3.29 -10.27 2.22
C VAL A 105 2.23 -9.54 3.05
N THR A 106 1.97 -9.99 4.28
CA THR A 106 1.08 -9.30 5.22
C THR A 106 1.66 -9.22 6.62
N PHE A 107 1.48 -8.07 7.27
CA PHE A 107 1.83 -7.82 8.67
C PHE A 107 0.89 -6.74 9.24
N ALA A 108 0.89 -6.52 10.55
CA ALA A 108 -0.03 -5.60 11.21
C ALA A 108 0.68 -4.36 11.77
N LEU A 109 0.10 -3.19 11.51
CA LEU A 109 0.49 -1.93 12.17
C LEU A 109 -0.36 -1.73 13.43
N LYS A 110 0.31 -1.39 14.53
CA LYS A 110 -0.33 -1.06 15.82
C LYS A 110 -1.16 0.23 15.68
N VAL A 111 -2.04 0.48 16.65
CA VAL A 111 -2.75 1.77 16.74
C VAL A 111 -1.75 2.83 17.22
N PRO A 112 -1.53 3.92 16.46
CA PRO A 112 -0.63 4.98 16.90
C PRO A 112 -1.22 5.74 18.08
N VAL A 113 -0.36 6.20 18.99
CA VAL A 113 -0.76 7.03 20.14
C VAL A 113 -1.03 8.48 19.71
N GLU A 114 -0.24 8.98 18.77
CA GLU A 114 -0.32 10.34 18.27
C GLU A 114 -1.14 10.42 16.98
N GLU A 115 -1.89 11.50 16.84
CA GLU A 115 -2.54 11.81 15.57
C GLU A 115 -1.49 12.02 14.46
N GLN A 116 -1.84 11.63 13.24
CA GLN A 116 -1.00 11.80 12.05
C GLN A 116 0.34 11.05 12.02
N TYR A 117 0.60 10.18 13.00
CA TYR A 117 1.81 9.36 13.09
C TYR A 117 2.17 8.64 11.79
N LEU A 118 3.48 8.58 11.51
CA LEU A 118 4.06 7.92 10.34
C LEU A 118 4.99 6.80 10.77
N TRP A 119 4.49 5.57 10.67
CA TRP A 119 5.27 4.36 10.84
C TRP A 119 6.43 4.33 9.84
N ASN A 120 7.63 4.05 10.33
CA ASN A 120 8.78 3.72 9.50
C ASN A 120 8.84 2.21 9.28
N ILE A 121 8.48 1.76 8.10
CA ILE A 121 8.51 0.33 7.74
C ILE A 121 9.76 0.08 6.91
N VAL A 122 10.52 -0.95 7.28
CA VAL A 122 11.66 -1.46 6.50
C VAL A 122 11.44 -2.93 6.20
N ILE A 123 11.50 -3.28 4.92
CA ILE A 123 11.41 -4.66 4.42
C ILE A 123 12.73 -5.00 3.75
N GLU A 124 13.38 -6.04 4.25
CA GLU A 124 14.60 -6.60 3.68
C GLU A 124 14.23 -7.85 2.87
N LEU A 125 14.60 -7.87 1.59
CA LEU A 125 14.29 -8.91 0.60
C LEU A 125 15.53 -9.77 0.32
#